data_AF-A0A942JBZ4-F1
#
_entry.id   AF-A0A942JBZ4-F1
#
_cell.length_a   1.000
_cell.length_b   1.000
_cell.length_c   1.000
_cell.angle_alpha   90.00
_cell.angle_beta   90.00
_cell.angle_gamma   90.00
#
_symmetry.space_group_name_H-M   'P 1'
#
loop_
_entity.id
_entity.type
_entity.pdbx_description
1 polymer ?
#
loop_
_entity_poly.entity_id
_entity_poly.type
_entity_poly.pdbx_seq_one_letter_code
_entity_poly.pdbx_strand_id
1 'polypeptide(L)'
;MTEGIERIVRRILDDAGKKADVIMDEAAQKADRVKAEAELKAAGKEKRILEQAAKEAEEQKRRIVGVALLDARKELLAAKQELLDKAFRQSLEDLANLEEPSYFGILKEMLLAQVITGRETVILSARDRERIPADFWREINEELKRSGKNGELTLSEETRAIQGGFVLQAGGVEINCSFKSLLDMQRDEIEPAVAGLLFA
;
A
#
# COMPACT_ATOMS: atom_id res chain seq x y z
N MET A 1 -109.00 -9.59 21.27
CA MET A 1 -107.93 -8.58 21.40
C MET A 1 -106.51 -9.17 21.37
N THR A 2 -106.34 -10.50 21.36
CA THR A 2 -105.05 -11.21 21.42
C THR A 2 -104.30 -11.31 20.08
N GLU A 3 -105.00 -11.48 18.95
CA GLU A 3 -104.36 -11.61 17.62
C GLU A 3 -103.61 -10.37 17.13
N GLY A 4 -103.99 -9.17 17.59
CA GLY A 4 -103.32 -7.92 17.22
C GLY A 4 -101.96 -7.77 17.92
N ILE A 5 -101.88 -8.19 19.18
CA ILE A 5 -100.67 -8.14 20.00
C ILE A 5 -99.65 -9.16 19.47
N GLU A 6 -100.08 -10.38 19.15
CA GLU A 6 -99.18 -11.39 18.56
C GLU A 6 -98.60 -10.96 17.22
N ARG A 7 -99.37 -10.28 16.36
CA ARG A 7 -98.87 -9.73 15.10
C ARG A 7 -97.80 -8.66 15.30
N ILE A 8 -97.98 -7.80 16.30
CA ILE A 8 -97.02 -6.74 16.65
C ILE A 8 -95.74 -7.37 17.21
N VAL A 9 -95.84 -8.36 18.10
CA VAL A 9 -94.68 -9.07 18.66
C VAL A 9 -93.88 -9.78 17.56
N ARG A 10 -94.57 -10.48 16.64
CA ARG A 10 -93.93 -11.16 15.51
C ARG A 10 -93.17 -10.17 14.61
N ARG A 11 -93.78 -9.01 14.32
CA ARG A 11 -93.15 -7.96 13.52
C ARG A 11 -91.93 -7.33 14.21
N ILE A 12 -92.00 -7.11 15.53
CA ILE A 12 -90.87 -6.59 16.31
C ILE A 12 -89.69 -7.57 16.29
N LEU A 13 -89.95 -8.87 16.44
CA LEU A 13 -88.92 -9.91 16.37
C LEU A 13 -88.31 -10.03 14.97
N ASP A 14 -89.12 -9.95 13.93
CA ASP A 14 -88.67 -10.01 12.53
C ASP A 14 -87.83 -8.77 12.16
N ASP A 15 -88.25 -7.58 12.60
CA ASP A 15 -87.49 -6.33 12.43
C ASP A 15 -86.20 -6.33 13.27
N ALA A 16 -86.19 -6.94 14.45
CA ALA A 16 -84.99 -7.11 15.27
C ALA A 16 -84.01 -8.11 14.65
N GLY A 17 -84.51 -9.22 14.10
CA GLY A 17 -83.71 -10.21 13.36
C GLY A 17 -83.03 -9.59 12.15
N LYS A 18 -83.79 -8.88 11.29
CA LYS A 18 -83.23 -8.18 10.13
C LYS A 18 -82.17 -7.15 10.52
N LYS A 19 -82.36 -6.41 11.62
CA LYS A 19 -81.34 -5.48 12.11
C LYS A 19 -80.10 -6.20 12.62
N ALA A 20 -80.25 -7.33 13.30
CA ALA A 20 -79.12 -8.15 13.73
C ALA A 20 -78.33 -8.68 12.53
N ASP A 21 -79.01 -9.19 11.50
CA ASP A 21 -78.38 -9.68 10.27
C ASP A 21 -77.58 -8.57 9.56
N VAL A 22 -78.17 -7.36 9.43
CA VAL A 22 -77.46 -6.21 8.86
C VAL A 22 -76.22 -5.84 9.68
N ILE A 23 -76.31 -5.83 11.02
CA ILE A 23 -75.15 -5.54 11.89
C ILE A 23 -74.06 -6.61 11.73
N MET A 24 -74.45 -7.89 11.62
CA MET A 24 -73.52 -8.99 11.44
C MET A 24 -72.82 -8.94 10.08
N ASP A 25 -73.54 -8.64 9.01
CA ASP A 25 -72.98 -8.46 7.66
C ASP A 25 -72.02 -7.26 7.61
N GLU A 26 -72.39 -6.13 8.22
CA GLU A 26 -71.51 -4.96 8.32
C GLU A 26 -70.24 -5.27 9.14
N ALA A 27 -70.36 -6.03 10.23
CA ALA A 27 -69.23 -6.45 11.05
C ALA A 27 -68.29 -7.40 10.29
N ALA A 28 -68.85 -8.36 9.54
CA ALA A 28 -68.10 -9.26 8.69
C ALA A 28 -67.32 -8.50 7.60
N GLN A 29 -68.00 -7.60 6.87
CA GLN A 29 -67.33 -6.77 5.86
C GLN A 29 -66.23 -5.88 6.45
N LYS A 30 -66.43 -5.32 7.65
CA LYS A 30 -65.39 -4.55 8.35
C LYS A 30 -64.21 -5.45 8.73
N ALA A 31 -64.45 -6.65 9.23
CA ALA A 31 -63.38 -7.60 9.58
C ALA A 31 -62.56 -8.00 8.35
N ASP A 32 -63.22 -8.29 7.23
CA ASP A 32 -62.56 -8.64 5.97
C ASP A 32 -61.70 -7.48 5.44
N ARG A 33 -62.21 -6.24 5.51
CA ARG A 33 -61.43 -5.04 5.13
C ARG A 33 -60.20 -4.86 6.01
N VAL A 34 -60.33 -4.99 7.33
CA VAL A 34 -59.20 -4.88 8.26
C VAL A 34 -58.16 -5.95 7.98
N LYS A 35 -58.60 -7.18 7.71
CA LYS A 35 -57.70 -8.29 7.37
C LYS A 35 -56.97 -8.04 6.06
N ALA A 36 -57.69 -7.65 5.01
CA ALA A 36 -57.10 -7.32 3.71
C ALA A 36 -56.09 -6.17 3.81
N GLU A 37 -56.40 -5.09 4.55
CA GLU A 37 -55.45 -4.00 4.79
C GLU A 37 -54.20 -4.46 5.56
N ALA A 38 -54.37 -5.32 6.56
CA ALA A 38 -53.25 -5.86 7.33
C ALA A 38 -52.34 -6.74 6.47
N GLU A 39 -52.92 -7.61 5.64
CA GLU A 39 -52.19 -8.45 4.67
C GLU A 39 -51.41 -7.60 3.67
N LEU A 40 -52.02 -6.54 3.13
CA LEU A 40 -51.38 -5.63 2.17
C LEU A 40 -50.23 -4.85 2.82
N LYS A 41 -50.40 -4.39 4.06
CA LYS A 41 -49.33 -3.74 4.84
C LYS A 41 -48.21 -4.74 5.19
N ALA A 42 -48.53 -5.99 5.50
CA ALA A 42 -47.54 -7.03 5.79
C ALA A 42 -46.71 -7.36 4.54
N ALA A 43 -47.35 -7.60 3.40
CA ALA A 43 -46.68 -7.84 2.12
C ALA A 43 -45.78 -6.66 1.71
N GLY A 44 -46.23 -5.42 1.93
CA GLY A 44 -45.43 -4.23 1.67
C GLY A 44 -44.19 -4.13 2.56
N LYS A 45 -44.30 -4.50 3.84
CA LYS A 45 -43.15 -4.56 4.77
C LYS A 45 -42.18 -5.68 4.39
N GLU A 46 -42.69 -6.87 4.11
CA GLU A 46 -41.89 -8.01 3.68
C GLU A 46 -41.07 -7.68 2.43
N LYS A 47 -41.71 -7.11 1.40
CA LYS A 47 -41.03 -6.66 0.19
C LYS A 47 -39.89 -5.69 0.48
N ARG A 48 -40.11 -4.67 1.33
CA ARG A 48 -39.08 -3.70 1.71
C ARG A 48 -37.92 -4.35 2.47
N ILE A 49 -38.21 -5.27 3.39
CA ILE A 49 -37.18 -6.00 4.15
C ILE A 49 -36.32 -6.82 3.18
N LEU A 50 -36.95 -7.54 2.25
CA LEU A 50 -36.23 -8.37 1.27
C LEU A 50 -35.40 -7.52 0.30
N GLU A 51 -35.94 -6.40 -0.21
CA GLU A 51 -35.21 -5.48 -1.08
C GLU A 51 -34.00 -4.87 -0.36
N GLN A 52 -34.19 -4.43 0.89
CA GLN A 52 -33.12 -3.86 1.70
C GLN A 52 -32.05 -4.92 2.04
N ALA A 53 -32.45 -6.11 2.46
CA ALA A 53 -31.53 -7.21 2.75
C ALA A 53 -30.74 -7.63 1.51
N ALA A 54 -31.37 -7.69 0.34
CA ALA A 54 -30.68 -8.00 -0.92
C ALA A 54 -29.63 -6.93 -1.28
N LYS A 55 -29.97 -5.65 -1.08
CA LYS A 55 -29.04 -4.54 -1.31
C LYS A 55 -27.85 -4.59 -0.34
N GLU A 56 -28.11 -4.80 0.95
CA GLU A 56 -27.07 -4.93 1.97
C GLU A 56 -26.16 -6.13 1.73
N ALA A 57 -26.72 -7.27 1.30
CA ALA A 57 -25.95 -8.46 0.96
C ALA A 57 -25.00 -8.21 -0.22
N GLU A 58 -25.47 -7.51 -1.26
CA GLU A 58 -24.64 -7.16 -2.42
C GLU A 58 -23.55 -6.14 -2.07
N GLU A 59 -23.86 -5.13 -1.25
CA GLU A 59 -22.87 -4.18 -0.74
C GLU A 59 -21.81 -4.88 0.13
N GLN A 60 -22.22 -5.81 0.98
CA GLN A 60 -21.31 -6.59 1.81
C GLN A 60 -20.42 -7.51 0.97
N LYS A 61 -20.98 -8.18 -0.03
CA LYS A 61 -20.22 -8.98 -0.99
C LYS A 61 -19.17 -8.13 -1.70
N ARG A 62 -19.56 -6.97 -2.23
CA ARG A 62 -18.64 -6.03 -2.89
C ARG A 62 -17.52 -5.59 -1.97
N ARG A 63 -17.84 -5.32 -0.70
CA ARG A 63 -16.84 -4.96 0.32
C ARG A 63 -15.86 -6.09 0.57
N ILE A 64 -16.34 -7.32 0.79
CA ILE A 64 -15.49 -8.49 1.05
C ILE A 64 -14.55 -8.74 -0.14
N VAL A 65 -15.08 -8.75 -1.36
CA VAL A 65 -14.28 -8.94 -2.58
C VAL A 65 -13.28 -7.80 -2.76
N GLY A 66 -13.69 -6.55 -2.52
CA GLY A 66 -12.82 -5.39 -2.60
C GLY A 66 -11.64 -5.47 -1.63
N VAL A 67 -11.90 -5.86 -0.37
CA VAL A 67 -10.84 -6.06 0.63
C VAL A 67 -9.89 -7.17 0.21
N ALA A 68 -10.42 -8.34 -0.19
CA ALA A 68 -9.59 -9.46 -0.62
C ALA A 68 -8.69 -9.12 -1.82
N LEU A 69 -9.20 -8.37 -2.81
CA LEU A 69 -8.41 -7.91 -3.95
C LEU A 69 -7.32 -6.92 -3.56
N LEU A 70 -7.61 -6.02 -2.62
CA LEU A 70 -6.62 -5.06 -2.11
C LEU A 70 -5.51 -5.79 -1.36
N ASP A 71 -5.84 -6.77 -0.53
CA ASP A 71 -4.86 -7.53 0.23
C ASP A 71 -3.97 -8.36 -0.70
N ALA A 72 -4.54 -9.04 -1.69
CA ALA A 72 -3.76 -9.76 -2.70
C ALA A 72 -2.80 -8.84 -3.48
N ARG A 73 -3.23 -7.60 -3.81
CA ARG A 73 -2.37 -6.61 -4.47
C ARG A 73 -1.24 -6.14 -3.56
N LYS A 74 -1.51 -5.94 -2.27
CA LYS A 74 -0.48 -5.55 -1.30
C LYS A 74 0.57 -6.64 -1.14
N GLU A 75 0.14 -7.89 -1.01
CA GLU A 75 1.04 -9.05 -0.90
C GLU A 75 1.93 -9.17 -2.14
N LEU A 76 1.35 -9.06 -3.33
CA LEU A 76 2.12 -9.10 -4.57
C LEU A 76 3.13 -7.95 -4.66
N LEU A 77 2.72 -6.73 -4.29
CA LEU A 77 3.61 -5.57 -4.30
C LEU A 77 4.77 -5.74 -3.31
N ALA A 78 4.48 -6.22 -2.09
CA ALA A 78 5.49 -6.48 -1.06
C ALA A 78 6.51 -7.52 -1.54
N ALA A 79 6.05 -8.61 -2.15
CA ALA A 79 6.94 -9.62 -2.71
C ALA A 79 7.84 -9.07 -3.83
N LYS A 80 7.29 -8.20 -4.70
CA LYS A 80 8.09 -7.54 -5.75
C LYS A 80 9.14 -6.60 -5.15
N GLN A 81 8.78 -5.81 -4.14
CA GLN A 81 9.72 -4.92 -3.45
C GLN A 81 10.84 -5.71 -2.77
N GLU A 82 10.53 -6.83 -2.12
CA GLU A 82 11.53 -7.69 -1.50
C GLU A 82 12.54 -8.24 -2.52
N LEU A 83 12.06 -8.66 -3.69
CA LEU A 83 12.94 -9.13 -4.76
C LEU A 83 13.82 -8.02 -5.34
N LEU A 84 13.30 -6.80 -5.46
CA LEU A 84 14.09 -5.63 -5.85
C LEU A 84 15.17 -5.31 -4.81
N ASP A 85 14.80 -5.26 -3.53
CA ASP A 85 15.74 -5.06 -2.42
C ASP A 85 16.85 -6.11 -2.43
N LYS A 86 16.51 -7.36 -2.70
CA LYS A 86 17.48 -8.45 -2.81
C LYS A 86 18.42 -8.23 -4.00
N ALA A 87 17.92 -7.79 -5.16
CA ALA A 87 18.74 -7.52 -6.33
C ALA A 87 19.74 -6.37 -6.06
N PHE A 88 19.29 -5.26 -5.47
CA PHE A 88 20.17 -4.15 -5.09
C PHE A 88 21.17 -4.52 -3.99
N ARG A 89 20.78 -5.37 -3.03
CA ARG A 89 21.72 -5.88 -2.03
C ARG A 89 22.80 -6.77 -2.67
N GLN A 90 22.39 -7.65 -3.57
CA GLN A 90 23.34 -8.53 -4.27
C GLN A 90 24.32 -7.70 -5.11
N SER A 91 23.86 -6.66 -5.80
CA SER A 91 24.77 -5.83 -6.59
C SER A 91 25.80 -5.08 -5.73
N LEU A 92 25.43 -4.66 -4.51
CA LEU A 92 26.38 -4.09 -3.55
C LEU A 92 27.41 -5.13 -3.08
N GLU A 93 26.97 -6.35 -2.80
CA GLU A 93 27.87 -7.44 -2.42
C GLU A 93 28.84 -7.79 -3.56
N ASP A 94 28.34 -7.88 -4.79
CA ASP A 94 29.13 -8.16 -5.98
C ASP A 94 30.17 -7.05 -6.20
N LEU A 95 29.76 -5.78 -6.10
CA LEU A 95 30.64 -4.63 -6.22
C LEU A 95 31.74 -4.61 -5.13
N ALA A 96 31.38 -4.99 -3.90
CA ALA A 96 32.31 -5.06 -2.78
C ALA A 96 33.31 -6.24 -2.87
N ASN A 97 33.01 -7.24 -3.70
CA ASN A 97 33.78 -8.47 -3.88
C ASN A 97 34.42 -8.59 -5.27
N LEU A 98 34.39 -7.52 -6.08
CA LEU A 98 35.12 -7.48 -7.35
C LEU A 98 36.61 -7.77 -7.16
N GLU A 99 37.23 -8.31 -8.21
CA GLU A 99 38.68 -8.45 -8.28
C GLU A 99 39.37 -7.09 -8.10
N GLU A 100 40.52 -7.11 -7.43
CA GLU A 100 41.25 -5.89 -7.04
C GLU A 100 41.49 -4.89 -8.18
N PRO A 101 41.92 -5.31 -9.39
CA PRO A 101 42.13 -4.37 -10.50
C PRO A 101 40.85 -3.63 -10.90
N SER A 102 39.72 -4.34 -10.99
CA SER A 102 38.43 -3.75 -11.34
C SER A 102 37.88 -2.87 -10.22
N TYR A 103 38.00 -3.33 -8.97
CA TYR A 103 37.58 -2.58 -7.80
C TYR A 103 38.33 -1.24 -7.67
N PHE A 104 39.67 -1.27 -7.79
CA PHE A 104 40.49 -0.07 -7.72
C PHE A 104 40.24 0.86 -8.91
N GLY A 105 40.00 0.32 -10.11
CA GLY A 105 39.59 1.11 -11.27
C GLY A 105 38.33 1.93 -10.99
N ILE A 106 37.28 1.30 -10.50
CA ILE A 106 36.03 1.97 -10.12
C ILE A 106 36.28 3.02 -9.02
N LEU A 107 37.04 2.66 -7.99
CA LEU A 107 37.35 3.57 -6.88
C LEU A 107 38.11 4.82 -7.36
N LYS A 108 39.04 4.65 -8.31
CA LYS A 108 39.79 5.73 -8.93
C LYS A 108 38.88 6.67 -9.72
N GLU A 109 38.03 6.14 -10.59
CA GLU A 109 37.07 6.95 -11.36
C GLU A 109 36.14 7.73 -10.43
N MET A 110 35.64 7.08 -9.38
CA MET A 110 34.80 7.72 -8.36
C MET A 110 35.54 8.85 -7.64
N LEU A 111 36.80 8.65 -7.23
CA LEU A 111 37.59 9.69 -6.58
C LEU A 111 37.79 10.90 -7.50
N LEU A 112 38.16 10.68 -8.76
CA LEU A 112 38.38 11.76 -9.72
C LEU A 112 37.11 12.58 -9.98
N ALA A 113 35.95 11.91 -10.02
CA ALA A 113 34.64 12.52 -10.20
C ALA A 113 34.18 13.32 -8.97
N GLN A 114 34.37 12.79 -7.76
CA GLN A 114 33.78 13.35 -6.53
C GLN A 114 34.66 14.37 -5.80
N VAL A 115 35.98 14.35 -6.02
CA VAL A 115 36.91 15.28 -5.40
C VAL A 115 36.67 16.70 -5.92
N ILE A 116 36.59 17.71 -5.03
CA ILE A 116 36.25 19.08 -5.42
C ILE A 116 37.53 19.91 -5.63
N THR A 117 38.38 19.98 -4.61
CA THR A 117 39.56 20.85 -4.53
C THR A 117 40.88 20.09 -4.74
N GLY A 118 40.90 18.80 -4.43
CA GLY A 118 42.10 17.98 -4.36
C GLY A 118 42.91 18.16 -3.08
N ARG A 119 42.35 18.76 -2.02
CA ARG A 119 42.96 18.84 -0.66
C ARG A 119 42.18 18.04 0.39
N GLU A 120 41.16 17.32 -0.04
CA GLU A 120 40.31 16.51 0.81
C GLU A 120 41.10 15.38 1.46
N THR A 121 40.65 14.99 2.64
CA THR A 121 41.09 13.76 3.30
C THR A 121 40.11 12.64 2.95
N VAL A 122 40.63 11.52 2.45
CA VAL A 122 39.87 10.32 2.12
C VAL A 122 39.84 9.40 3.33
N ILE A 123 38.65 8.96 3.71
CA ILE A 123 38.42 8.00 4.79
C ILE A 123 37.86 6.71 4.17
N LEU A 124 38.50 5.58 4.45
CA LEU A 124 38.17 4.27 3.88
C LEU A 124 37.62 3.30 4.92
N SER A 125 37.15 2.15 4.45
CA SER A 125 37.00 0.97 5.30
C SER A 125 38.37 0.43 5.74
N ALA A 126 38.41 -0.26 6.89
CA ALA A 126 39.65 -0.90 7.35
C ALA A 126 40.21 -1.88 6.30
N ARG A 127 39.32 -2.66 5.68
CA ARG A 127 39.64 -3.61 4.61
C ARG A 127 40.31 -2.93 3.41
N ASP A 128 39.74 -1.83 2.93
CA ASP A 128 40.26 -1.20 1.71
C ASP A 128 41.54 -0.41 1.98
N ARG A 129 41.69 0.15 3.20
CA ARG A 129 42.93 0.79 3.63
C ARG A 129 44.13 -0.17 3.60
N GLU A 130 43.92 -1.44 3.92
CA GLU A 130 44.99 -2.46 3.91
C GLU A 130 45.33 -2.98 2.50
N ARG A 131 44.35 -2.98 1.59
CA ARG A 131 44.49 -3.58 0.25
C ARG A 131 44.98 -2.59 -0.81
N ILE A 132 44.72 -1.30 -0.64
CA ILE A 132 45.06 -0.29 -1.66
C ILE A 132 46.55 0.04 -1.60
N PRO A 133 47.31 -0.15 -2.69
CA PRO A 133 48.74 0.11 -2.71
C PRO A 133 49.05 1.61 -2.69
N ALA A 134 50.23 1.99 -2.17
CA ALA A 134 50.65 3.39 -2.09
C ALA A 134 50.71 4.09 -3.46
N ASP A 135 51.05 3.35 -4.52
CA ASP A 135 51.14 3.88 -5.89
C ASP A 135 49.77 4.37 -6.42
N PHE A 136 48.66 3.78 -5.96
CA PHE A 136 47.30 4.20 -6.32
C PHE A 136 47.04 5.68 -5.99
N TRP A 137 47.46 6.11 -4.80
CA TRP A 137 47.27 7.50 -4.34
C TRP A 137 48.17 8.47 -5.09
N ARG A 138 49.38 8.05 -5.46
CA ARG A 138 50.28 8.87 -6.28
C ARG A 138 49.67 9.13 -7.64
N GLU A 139 49.14 8.10 -8.30
CA GLU A 139 48.49 8.24 -9.61
C GLU A 139 47.29 9.19 -9.55
N ILE A 140 46.42 9.05 -8.55
CA ILE A 140 45.24 9.93 -8.39
C ILE A 140 45.68 11.38 -8.21
N ASN A 141 46.66 11.66 -7.35
CA ASN A 141 47.13 13.02 -7.12
C ASN A 141 47.77 13.64 -8.37
N GLU A 142 48.50 12.86 -9.19
CA GLU A 142 49.00 13.32 -10.49
C GLU A 142 47.87 13.64 -11.47
N GLU A 143 46.85 12.78 -11.53
CA GLU A 143 45.71 12.97 -12.42
C GLU A 143 44.86 14.19 -12.02
N LEU A 144 44.63 14.39 -10.72
CA LEU A 144 43.98 15.59 -10.20
C LEU A 144 44.73 16.87 -10.57
N LYS A 145 46.07 16.86 -10.51
CA LYS A 145 46.90 18.00 -10.97
C LYS A 145 46.72 18.27 -12.46
N ARG A 146 46.68 17.22 -13.28
CA ARG A 146 46.41 17.34 -14.73
C ARG A 146 45.02 17.90 -15.01
N SER A 147 44.03 17.57 -14.18
CA SER A 147 42.67 18.13 -14.24
C SER A 147 42.53 19.53 -13.61
N GLY A 148 43.63 20.17 -13.19
CA GLY A 148 43.63 21.53 -12.64
C GLY A 148 43.26 21.65 -11.16
N LYS A 149 43.18 20.52 -10.43
CA LYS A 149 42.97 20.48 -8.97
C LYS A 149 44.32 20.44 -8.24
N ASN A 150 44.34 20.61 -6.92
CA ASN A 150 45.60 20.69 -6.15
C ASN A 150 46.40 19.37 -6.18
N GLY A 151 45.72 18.22 -6.16
CA GLY A 151 46.35 16.89 -6.11
C GLY A 151 47.21 16.67 -4.86
N GLU A 152 46.64 17.06 -3.73
CA GLU A 152 47.16 16.93 -2.37
C GLU A 152 46.17 16.12 -1.51
N LEU A 153 45.52 15.10 -2.09
CA LEU A 153 44.66 14.21 -1.34
C LEU A 153 45.48 13.47 -0.29
N THR A 154 44.92 13.39 0.91
CA THR A 154 45.50 12.70 2.05
C THR A 154 44.63 11.52 2.45
N LEU A 155 45.22 10.48 3.03
CA LEU A 155 44.50 9.33 3.57
C LEU A 155 44.38 9.48 5.09
N SER A 156 43.17 9.37 5.62
CA SER A 156 42.94 9.41 7.07
C SER A 156 43.49 8.15 7.77
N GLU A 157 43.87 8.30 9.03
CA GLU A 157 44.12 7.16 9.93
C GLU A 157 42.81 6.54 10.43
N GLU A 158 41.75 7.35 10.50
CA GLU A 158 40.42 6.86 10.85
C GLU A 158 39.85 5.99 9.74
N THR A 159 38.95 5.08 10.13
CA THR A 159 38.23 4.23 9.19
C THR A 159 36.73 4.33 9.44
N ARG A 160 35.93 4.00 8.43
CA ARG A 160 34.46 3.95 8.52
C ARG A 160 33.95 2.55 8.22
N ALA A 161 32.87 2.17 8.91
CA ALA A 161 32.16 0.93 8.67
C ALA A 161 31.32 1.03 7.38
N ILE A 162 32.00 1.01 6.23
CA ILE A 162 31.40 1.05 4.89
C ILE A 162 31.82 -0.18 4.09
N GLN A 163 30.89 -0.71 3.29
CA GLN A 163 31.10 -1.88 2.44
C GLN A 163 31.61 -1.44 1.05
N GLY A 164 32.73 -0.75 1.05
CA GLY A 164 33.37 -0.19 -0.14
C GLY A 164 33.00 1.26 -0.48
N GLY A 165 33.76 1.84 -1.40
CA GLY A 165 33.79 3.29 -1.66
C GLY A 165 34.61 4.06 -0.62
N PHE A 166 34.30 5.34 -0.43
CA PHE A 166 35.06 6.23 0.46
C PHE A 166 34.19 7.35 1.04
N VAL A 167 34.70 8.05 2.06
CA VAL A 167 34.16 9.33 2.54
C VAL A 167 35.20 10.42 2.29
N LEU A 168 34.78 11.56 1.74
CA LEU A 168 35.63 12.74 1.59
C LEU A 168 35.38 13.68 2.76
N GLN A 169 36.45 14.16 3.39
CA GLN A 169 36.41 15.13 4.46
C GLN A 169 37.19 16.39 4.07
N ALA A 170 36.57 17.56 4.21
CA ALA A 170 37.25 18.85 4.08
C ALA A 170 36.52 19.94 4.87
N GLY A 171 37.27 20.76 5.61
CA GLY A 171 36.72 21.94 6.29
C GLY A 171 35.59 21.66 7.29
N GLY A 172 35.57 20.47 7.90
CA GLY A 172 34.51 20.04 8.81
C GLY A 172 33.26 19.47 8.14
N VAL A 173 33.26 19.32 6.81
CA VAL A 173 32.19 18.67 6.03
C VAL A 173 32.65 17.28 5.61
N GLU A 174 31.74 16.32 5.67
CA GLU A 174 31.94 14.96 5.17
C GLU A 174 30.93 14.62 4.07
N ILE A 175 31.43 14.06 2.97
CA ILE A 175 30.63 13.58 1.85
C ILE A 175 30.78 12.08 1.77
N ASN A 176 29.67 11.36 1.99
CA ASN A 176 29.65 9.90 1.92
C ASN A 176 29.52 9.43 0.47
N CYS A 177 30.62 8.92 -0.07
CA CYS A 177 30.72 8.31 -1.41
C CYS A 177 30.85 6.79 -1.32
N SER A 178 30.29 6.16 -0.28
CA SER A 178 30.19 4.70 -0.23
C SER A 178 29.32 4.19 -1.37
N PHE A 179 29.59 2.96 -1.84
CA PHE A 179 28.77 2.35 -2.89
C PHE A 179 27.29 2.31 -2.54
N LYS A 180 26.97 2.00 -1.27
CA LYS A 180 25.60 2.02 -0.77
C LYS A 180 24.97 3.41 -0.93
N SER A 181 25.65 4.47 -0.49
CA SER A 181 25.12 5.84 -0.58
C SER A 181 24.88 6.29 -2.02
N LEU A 182 25.79 5.94 -2.93
CA LEU A 182 25.61 6.27 -4.35
C LEU A 182 24.48 5.47 -4.99
N LEU A 183 24.38 4.17 -4.66
CA LEU A 183 23.29 3.33 -5.16
C LEU A 183 21.94 3.81 -4.62
N ASP A 184 21.84 4.12 -3.33
CA ASP A 184 20.63 4.66 -2.71
C ASP A 184 20.21 5.99 -3.36
N MET A 185 21.17 6.85 -3.73
CA MET A 185 20.90 8.14 -4.39
C MET A 185 20.33 7.95 -5.81
N GLN A 186 20.75 6.90 -6.52
CA GLN A 186 20.30 6.59 -7.88
C GLN A 186 19.11 5.62 -7.93
N ARG A 187 18.74 5.06 -6.77
CA ARG A 187 17.78 3.97 -6.69
C ARG A 187 16.42 4.34 -7.27
N ASP A 188 15.91 5.52 -6.94
CA ASP A 188 14.59 5.98 -7.42
C ASP A 188 14.52 6.07 -8.97
N GLU A 189 15.65 6.36 -9.61
CA GLU A 189 15.76 6.45 -11.07
C GLU A 189 15.92 5.07 -11.74
N ILE A 190 16.71 4.19 -11.11
CA ILE A 190 17.07 2.88 -11.67
C ILE A 190 15.99 1.82 -11.38
N GLU A 191 15.32 1.89 -10.22
CA GLU A 191 14.37 0.89 -9.75
C GLU A 191 13.23 0.60 -10.75
N PRO A 192 12.60 1.59 -11.41
CA PRO A 192 11.58 1.31 -12.43
C PRO A 192 12.10 0.47 -13.60
N ALA A 193 13.34 0.72 -14.05
CA ALA A 193 13.96 -0.04 -15.13
C ALA A 193 14.26 -1.48 -14.68
N VAL A 194 14.79 -1.65 -13.47
CA VAL A 194 15.05 -2.99 -12.90
C VAL A 194 13.75 -3.76 -12.70
N ALA A 195 12.70 -3.12 -12.20
CA ALA A 195 11.38 -3.72 -12.05
C ALA A 195 10.80 -4.17 -13.40
N GLY A 196 11.01 -3.36 -14.45
CA GLY A 196 10.65 -3.70 -15.82
C GLY A 196 11.41 -4.90 -16.39
N LEU A 197 12.63 -5.17 -15.93
CA LEU A 197 13.40 -6.35 -16.33
C LEU A 197 13.02 -7.60 -15.52
N LEU A 198 12.79 -7.46 -14.22
CA LEU A 198 12.54 -8.58 -13.32
C LEU A 198 11.10 -9.12 -13.36
N PHE A 199 10.13 -8.26 -13.67
CA PHE A 199 8.71 -8.59 -13.58
C PHE A 199 7.92 -8.37 -14.87
N ALA A 200 8.61 -8.31 -16.02
CA ALA A 200 8.00 -8.25 -17.35
C ALA A 200 7.07 -9.45 -17.62
#